data_AF-A0A915P5N5-F1
#
_entry.id   AF-A0A915P5N5-F1
#
_cell.length_a   1.000
_cell.length_b   1.000
_cell.length_c   1.000
_cell.angle_alpha   90.00
_cell.angle_beta   90.00
_cell.angle_gamma   90.00
#
_symmetry.space_group_name_H-M   'P 1'
#
loop_
_entity.id
_entity.type
_entity.pdbx_description
1 polymer ?
#
loop_
_entity_poly.entity_id
_entity_poly.type
_entity_poly.pdbx_seq_one_letter_code
_entity_poly.pdbx_strand_id
1 'polypeptide(L)'
;MLIADTCQSESMYQLIYSPNVLATSSSLVGEDSLSHHNDRSIGVYIIDRYAYYMQQFLDEKVLALESNSSLENFVKYCDKSKCISTVGVRRDLYDKSLKEVRVTDFFGARRYAHPFKSNDFNFDWSTL
;
A
#
# COMPACT_ATOMS: atom_id res chain seq x y z
N MET A 1 4.32 -9.86 -3.40
CA MET A 1 3.42 -8.93 -4.11
C MET A 1 4.28 -7.93 -4.85
N LEU A 2 3.91 -7.59 -6.08
CA LEU A 2 4.55 -6.55 -6.88
C LEU A 2 3.57 -5.39 -7.06
N ILE A 3 4.06 -4.17 -6.89
CA ILE A 3 3.27 -2.94 -7.09
C ILE A 3 4.07 -2.08 -8.06
N ALA A 4 3.46 -1.69 -9.17
CA ALA A 4 4.07 -0.83 -10.17
C ALA A 4 3.28 0.48 -10.31
N ASP A 5 3.91 1.62 -10.03
CA ASP A 5 3.30 2.94 -10.23
C ASP A 5 4.06 3.72 -11.30
N THR A 6 3.52 3.70 -12.53
CA THR A 6 4.00 4.48 -13.68
C THR A 6 2.98 4.37 -14.83
N CYS A 7 3.14 5.13 -15.91
CA CYS A 7 2.30 4.97 -17.11
C CYS A 7 2.46 3.58 -17.71
N GLN A 8 1.35 2.98 -18.15
CA GLN A 8 1.30 1.65 -18.73
C GLN A 8 1.94 0.56 -17.85
N SER A 9 1.83 0.72 -16.52
CA SER A 9 2.51 -0.12 -15.53
C SER A 9 2.04 -1.58 -15.53
N GLU A 10 0.87 -1.89 -16.10
CA GLU A 10 0.45 -3.27 -16.33
C GLU A 10 1.46 -4.06 -17.18
N SER A 11 2.12 -3.42 -18.15
CA SER A 11 3.11 -4.08 -19.01
C SER A 11 4.28 -4.69 -18.24
N MET A 12 4.64 -4.11 -17.07
CA MET A 12 5.83 -4.48 -16.31
C MET A 12 5.74 -5.88 -15.70
N TYR A 13 4.53 -6.40 -15.46
CA TYR A 13 4.33 -7.69 -14.80
C TYR A 13 3.80 -8.78 -15.74
N GLN A 14 3.59 -8.50 -17.04
CA GLN A 14 3.01 -9.47 -17.99
C GLN A 14 3.90 -10.70 -18.17
N LEU A 15 5.22 -10.54 -18.15
CA LEU A 15 6.18 -11.62 -18.35
C LEU A 15 6.56 -12.37 -17.07
N ILE A 16 6.02 -11.97 -15.92
CA ILE A 16 6.20 -12.73 -14.69
C ILE A 16 5.46 -14.07 -14.85
N TYR A 17 6.13 -15.17 -14.49
CA TYR A 17 5.57 -16.53 -14.55
C TYR A 17 5.74 -17.30 -13.24
N SER A 18 6.38 -16.70 -12.24
CA SER A 18 6.58 -17.33 -10.94
C SER A 18 5.24 -17.52 -10.22
N PRO A 19 4.95 -18.73 -9.69
CA PRO A 19 3.73 -18.95 -8.92
C PRO A 19 3.77 -18.16 -7.61
N ASN A 20 2.59 -17.97 -7.01
CA ASN A 20 2.37 -17.20 -5.78
C ASN A 20 2.75 -15.71 -5.89
N VAL A 21 2.67 -15.13 -7.09
CA VAL A 21 2.88 -13.70 -7.32
C VAL A 21 1.56 -13.00 -7.58
N LEU A 22 1.20 -12.09 -6.67
CA LEU A 22 0.17 -11.07 -6.91
C LEU A 22 0.84 -9.80 -7.43
N ALA A 23 0.34 -9.24 -8.54
CA ALA A 23 0.81 -7.96 -9.06
C ALA A 23 -0.35 -6.96 -9.23
N THR A 24 -0.06 -5.69 -9.00
CA THR A 24 -1.00 -4.57 -9.20
C THR A 24 -0.27 -3.39 -9.82
N SER A 25 -0.98 -2.60 -10.62
CA SER A 25 -0.45 -1.40 -11.29
C SER A 25 -1.33 -0.18 -11.12
N SER A 26 -0.74 1.00 -11.29
CA SER A 26 -1.48 2.27 -11.32
C SER A 26 -2.23 2.53 -12.62
N SER A 27 -1.86 1.89 -13.73
CA SER A 27 -2.51 2.04 -15.03
C SER A 27 -2.45 0.75 -15.87
N LEU A 28 -3.43 0.60 -16.78
CA LEU A 28 -3.41 -0.43 -17.82
C LEU A 28 -2.53 -0.01 -18.99
N VAL A 29 -2.18 -0.96 -19.86
CA VAL A 29 -1.51 -0.64 -21.12
C VAL A 29 -2.40 0.31 -21.95
N GLY A 30 -1.84 1.43 -22.40
CA GLY A 30 -2.57 2.48 -23.11
C GLY A 30 -3.16 3.58 -22.23
N GLU A 31 -2.98 3.52 -20.90
CA GLU A 31 -3.35 4.60 -19.98
C GLU A 31 -2.11 5.23 -19.32
N ASP A 32 -2.23 6.51 -18.98
CA ASP A 32 -1.22 7.24 -18.22
C ASP A 32 -1.48 7.14 -16.71
N SER A 33 -0.42 7.14 -15.90
CA SER A 33 -0.51 7.42 -14.47
C SER A 33 -0.42 8.93 -14.24
N LEU A 34 -1.13 9.44 -13.24
CA LEU A 34 -1.28 10.87 -13.00
C LEU A 34 -0.90 11.26 -11.58
N SER A 35 -0.34 12.47 -11.46
CA SER A 35 0.02 13.05 -10.17
C SER A 35 -1.18 13.65 -9.42
N HIS A 36 -1.13 13.65 -8.08
CA HIS A 36 -2.21 14.14 -7.21
C HIS A 36 -1.98 15.56 -6.71
N HIS A 37 -0.85 15.80 -6.03
CA HIS A 37 -0.56 17.08 -5.37
C HIS A 37 0.47 17.89 -6.16
N ASN A 38 0.11 19.13 -6.50
CA ASN A 38 1.02 20.14 -7.04
C ASN A 38 1.33 21.15 -5.92
N ASP A 39 2.58 21.20 -5.48
CA ASP A 39 3.03 22.24 -4.56
C ASP A 39 3.54 23.43 -5.36
N ARG A 40 2.78 24.53 -5.34
CA ARG A 40 3.12 25.75 -6.08
C ARG A 40 4.36 26.47 -5.53
N SER A 41 4.73 26.23 -4.29
CA SER A 41 5.94 26.83 -3.68
C SER A 41 7.21 26.13 -4.13
N ILE A 42 7.14 24.82 -4.39
CA ILE A 42 8.25 24.01 -4.92
C ILE A 42 8.21 23.94 -6.46
N GLY A 43 7.03 24.06 -7.06
CA GLY A 43 6.82 24.05 -8.52
C GLY A 43 6.79 22.66 -9.15
N VAL A 44 6.64 21.60 -8.34
CA VAL A 44 6.66 20.20 -8.80
C VAL A 44 5.49 19.41 -8.22
N TYR A 45 5.13 18.32 -8.90
CA TYR A 45 4.23 17.32 -8.35
C TYR A 45 4.96 16.47 -7.30
N ILE A 46 4.32 16.29 -6.13
CA ILE A 46 4.97 15.63 -4.99
C ILE A 46 4.72 14.11 -4.99
N ILE A 47 3.55 13.68 -5.45
CA ILE A 47 3.12 12.28 -5.33
C ILE A 47 2.12 11.91 -6.43
N ASP A 48 2.21 10.66 -6.89
CA ASP A 48 1.27 10.07 -7.83
C ASP A 48 -0.04 9.69 -7.15
N ARG A 49 -1.16 9.73 -7.90
CA ARG A 49 -2.49 9.45 -7.38
C ARG A 49 -2.58 8.05 -6.80
N TYR A 50 -2.06 7.07 -7.53
CA TYR A 50 -2.09 5.69 -7.07
C TYR A 50 -1.28 5.52 -5.78
N ALA A 51 -0.01 5.95 -5.75
CA ALA A 51 0.79 5.97 -4.53
C ALA A 51 0.08 6.68 -3.35
N TYR A 52 -0.49 7.87 -3.59
CA TYR A 52 -1.20 8.63 -2.58
C TYR A 52 -2.36 7.86 -1.97
N TYR A 53 -3.25 7.29 -2.79
CA TYR A 53 -4.41 6.55 -2.28
C TYR A 53 -4.03 5.19 -1.68
N MET A 54 -3.00 4.51 -2.19
CA MET A 54 -2.51 3.28 -1.55
C MET A 54 -1.91 3.57 -0.17
N GLN A 55 -1.15 4.65 -0.03
CA GLN A 55 -0.66 5.10 1.27
C GLN A 55 -1.81 5.49 2.20
N GLN A 56 -2.76 6.29 1.71
CA GLN A 56 -3.94 6.70 2.49
C GLN A 56 -4.75 5.49 2.98
N PHE A 57 -4.89 4.44 2.16
CA PHE A 57 -5.51 3.20 2.59
C PHE A 57 -4.76 2.58 3.77
N LEU A 58 -3.44 2.45 3.70
CA LEU A 58 -2.65 1.84 4.78
C LEU A 58 -2.79 2.65 6.07
N ASP A 59 -2.70 3.98 5.98
CA ASP A 59 -2.81 4.90 7.12
C ASP A 59 -4.20 4.90 7.77
N GLU A 60 -5.27 4.76 6.97
CA GLU A 60 -6.65 4.79 7.48
C GLU A 60 -7.21 3.40 7.87
N LYS A 61 -6.77 2.34 7.19
CA LYS A 61 -7.38 1.00 7.25
C LYS A 61 -6.50 -0.08 7.85
N VAL A 62 -5.21 0.19 8.08
CA VAL A 62 -4.23 -0.78 8.63
C VAL A 62 -3.58 -0.20 9.89
N LEU A 63 -4.40 -0.03 10.93
CA LEU A 63 -3.99 0.63 12.18
C LEU A 63 -3.29 -0.31 13.17
N ALA A 64 -3.58 -1.62 13.09
CA ALA A 64 -3.01 -2.67 13.94
C ALA A 64 -2.83 -3.96 13.14
N LEU A 65 -2.04 -4.91 13.67
CA LEU A 65 -1.81 -6.20 13.00
C LEU A 65 -3.11 -7.01 12.80
N GLU A 66 -4.07 -6.81 13.71
CA GLU A 66 -5.38 -7.47 13.69
C GLU A 66 -6.38 -6.82 12.71
N SER A 67 -5.94 -5.85 11.90
CA SER A 67 -6.81 -5.18 10.93
C SER A 67 -7.33 -6.20 9.90
N ASN A 68 -8.66 -6.32 9.79
CA ASN A 68 -9.31 -7.27 8.89
C ASN A 68 -9.48 -6.76 7.44
N SER A 69 -8.77 -5.70 7.08
CA SER A 69 -8.78 -5.16 5.72
C SER A 69 -8.19 -6.17 4.74
N SER A 70 -8.97 -6.57 3.74
CA SER A 70 -8.56 -7.55 2.73
C SER A 70 -7.78 -6.91 1.58
N LEU A 71 -7.02 -7.72 0.84
CA LEU A 71 -6.36 -7.25 -0.38
C LEU A 71 -7.35 -6.79 -1.46
N GLU A 72 -8.58 -7.32 -1.47
CA GLU A 72 -9.63 -6.80 -2.35
C GLU A 72 -9.96 -5.35 -2.01
N ASN A 73 -10.06 -5.00 -0.72
CA ASN A 73 -10.28 -3.63 -0.28
C ASN A 73 -9.11 -2.72 -0.67
N PHE A 74 -7.88 -3.22 -0.57
CA PHE A 74 -6.66 -2.48 -0.93
C PHE A 74 -6.66 -2.12 -2.42
N VAL A 75 -6.76 -3.11 -3.32
CA VAL A 75 -6.66 -2.86 -4.78
C VAL A 75 -7.85 -2.10 -5.35
N LYS A 76 -9.01 -2.11 -4.68
CA LYS A 76 -10.20 -1.31 -5.06
C LYS A 76 -10.23 0.08 -4.44
N TYR A 77 -9.31 0.42 -3.52
CA TYR A 77 -9.38 1.69 -2.81
C TYR A 77 -9.17 2.90 -3.71
N CYS A 78 -8.33 2.75 -4.74
CA CYS A 78 -8.18 3.74 -5.81
C CYS A 78 -9.03 3.33 -7.01
N ASP A 79 -10.31 3.71 -6.98
CA ASP A 79 -11.16 3.60 -8.15
C ASP A 79 -10.72 4.56 -9.28
N LYS A 80 -11.33 4.41 -10.46
CA LYS A 80 -11.02 5.24 -11.63
C LYS A 80 -11.23 6.73 -11.40
N SER A 81 -12.14 7.13 -10.51
CA SER A 81 -12.38 8.56 -10.23
C SER A 81 -11.27 9.17 -9.39
N LYS A 82 -10.68 8.39 -8.47
CA LYS A 82 -9.54 8.77 -7.64
C LYS A 82 -8.24 8.77 -8.44
N CYS A 83 -7.94 7.64 -9.08
CA CYS A 83 -6.69 7.43 -9.81
C CYS A 83 -6.66 8.16 -11.15
N ILE A 84 -7.83 8.41 -11.77
CA ILE A 84 -7.93 8.94 -13.14
C ILE A 84 -7.23 8.02 -14.16
N SER A 85 -7.08 6.76 -13.77
CA SER A 85 -6.54 5.63 -14.53
C SER A 85 -7.19 4.37 -13.99
N THR A 86 -7.07 3.27 -14.72
CA THR A 86 -7.62 1.98 -14.33
C THR A 86 -6.53 1.17 -13.63
N VAL A 87 -6.74 0.87 -12.34
CA VAL A 87 -5.83 0.02 -11.56
C VAL A 87 -5.85 -1.40 -12.13
N GLY A 88 -4.69 -1.87 -12.59
CA GLY A 88 -4.50 -3.24 -13.06
C GLY A 88 -4.24 -4.18 -11.89
N VAL A 89 -4.81 -5.38 -11.91
CA VAL A 89 -4.55 -6.42 -10.90
C VAL A 89 -4.44 -7.77 -11.57
N ARG A 90 -3.24 -8.35 -11.54
CA ARG A 90 -2.95 -9.67 -12.07
C ARG A 90 -3.01 -10.72 -10.97
N ARG A 91 -3.95 -11.66 -11.10
CA ARG A 91 -4.28 -12.67 -10.07
C ARG A 91 -4.10 -14.12 -10.52
N ASP A 92 -3.85 -14.37 -11.81
CA ASP A 92 -3.69 -15.72 -12.38
C ASP A 92 -2.52 -16.52 -11.78
N LEU A 93 -1.52 -15.84 -11.23
CA LEU A 93 -0.37 -16.45 -10.56
C LEU A 93 -0.53 -16.52 -9.02
N TYR A 94 -1.70 -16.16 -8.48
CA TYR A 94 -1.95 -16.10 -7.05
C TYR A 94 -3.26 -16.82 -6.69
N ASP A 95 -3.13 -18.05 -6.22
CA ASP A 95 -4.26 -18.98 -6.06
C ASP A 95 -5.25 -18.62 -4.94
N LYS A 96 -4.90 -17.67 -4.06
CA LYS A 96 -5.75 -17.29 -2.92
C LYS A 96 -6.73 -16.18 -3.32
N SER A 97 -7.96 -16.28 -2.82
CA SER A 97 -8.97 -15.24 -2.95
C SER A 97 -8.54 -13.95 -2.26
N LEU A 98 -8.50 -12.82 -2.98
CA LEU A 98 -8.13 -11.52 -2.39
C LEU A 98 -9.08 -11.04 -1.28
N LYS A 99 -10.30 -11.61 -1.21
CA LYS A 99 -11.26 -11.32 -0.14
C LYS A 99 -10.85 -11.92 1.20
N GLU A 100 -10.12 -13.02 1.16
CA GLU A 100 -9.73 -13.82 2.34
C GLU A 100 -8.33 -13.48 2.84
N VAL A 101 -7.51 -12.89 1.98
CA VAL A 101 -6.13 -12.51 2.30
C VAL A 101 -6.10 -11.12 2.91
N ARG A 102 -5.44 -10.99 4.06
CA ARG A 102 -5.33 -9.72 4.77
C ARG A 102 -4.23 -8.87 4.15
N VAL A 103 -4.41 -7.55 4.18
CA VAL A 103 -3.34 -6.61 3.79
C VAL A 103 -2.13 -6.77 4.70
N THR A 104 -2.34 -7.11 5.97
CA THR A 104 -1.28 -7.36 6.95
C THR A 104 -0.44 -8.61 6.70
N ASP A 105 -0.85 -9.48 5.75
CA ASP A 105 -0.01 -10.60 5.29
C ASP A 105 1.14 -10.11 4.38
N PHE A 106 1.03 -8.90 3.82
CA PHE A 106 2.03 -8.28 2.93
C PHE A 106 2.66 -7.01 3.52
N PHE A 107 1.90 -6.25 4.29
CA PHE A 107 2.36 -5.01 4.91
C PHE A 107 2.41 -5.15 6.43
N GLY A 108 3.39 -4.50 7.06
CA GLY A 108 3.36 -4.29 8.50
C GLY A 108 2.18 -3.39 8.90
N ALA A 109 1.75 -3.50 10.14
CA ALA A 109 0.81 -2.53 10.70
C ALA A 109 1.54 -1.40 11.43
N ARG A 110 0.86 -0.25 11.55
CA ARG A 110 1.36 0.87 12.34
C ARG A 110 1.61 0.43 13.79
N ARG A 111 2.79 0.76 14.32
CA ARG A 111 3.15 0.57 15.72
C ARG A 111 3.72 1.88 16.27
N TYR A 112 3.24 2.29 17.45
CA TYR A 112 3.84 3.41 18.16
C TYR A 112 5.03 2.88 18.96
N ALA A 113 6.24 3.30 18.59
CA ALA A 113 7.39 3.14 19.44
C ALA A 113 7.42 4.31 20.42
N HIS A 114 7.30 4.03 21.72
CA HIS A 114 7.55 5.02 22.73
C HIS A 114 9.06 5.07 22.99
N PRO A 115 9.73 6.22 22.76
CA PRO A 115 11.11 6.37 23.17
C PRO A 115 11.18 6.24 24.69
N PHE A 116 12.04 5.34 25.18
CA PHE A 116 12.32 5.18 26.60
C PHE A 116 12.74 6.52 27.21
N LYS A 117 12.11 6.91 28.33
CA LYS A 117 12.51 8.09 29.09
C LYS A 117 13.33 7.63 30.30
N SER A 118 14.33 8.42 30.70
CA SER A 118 15.17 8.12 31.88
C SER A 118 14.37 7.92 33.16
N ASN A 119 13.18 8.54 33.27
CA ASN A 119 12.30 8.43 34.43
C ASN A 119 11.49 7.13 34.48
N ASP A 120 11.59 6.26 33.47
CA ASP A 120 10.95 4.93 33.49
C ASP A 120 11.74 3.94 34.39
N PHE A 121 12.94 4.33 34.87
CA PHE A 121 13.67 3.66 35.95
C PHE A 121 13.19 4.15 37.32
N ASN A 122 12.12 3.55 37.85
CA ASN A 122 11.91 3.47 39.30
C ASN A 122 12.25 2.04 39.73
N PHE A 123 13.55 1.74 39.74
CA PHE A 123 14.03 0.49 40.34
C PHE A 123 13.99 0.66 41.87
N ASP A 124 13.07 -0.03 42.52
CA ASP A 124 12.93 -0.03 43.97
C ASP A 124 14.03 -0.90 44.59
N TRP A 125 15.12 -0.24 45.00
CA TRP A 125 16.24 -0.86 45.71
C TRP A 125 15.87 -1.45 47.08
N SER A 126 14.65 -1.22 47.60
CA SER A 126 14.18 -1.81 48.86
C SER A 126 13.70 -3.26 48.73
N THR A 127 13.73 -3.81 47.51
CA THR A 127 13.40 -5.22 47.21
C THR A 127 14.62 -6.14 47.08
N LEU A 128 15.83 -5.64 47.42
CA LEU A 128 17.05 -6.43 47.66
C LEU A 128 17.34 -6.50 49.16
#